data_AF-A0A371I006-F1
#
_entry.id   AF-A0A371I006-F1
#
_cell.length_a   1.000
_cell.length_b   1.000
_cell.length_c   1.000
_cell.angle_alpha   90.00
_cell.angle_beta   90.00
_cell.angle_gamma   90.00
#
_symmetry.space_group_name_H-M   'P 1'
#
loop_
_entity.id
_entity.type
_entity.pdbx_description
1 polymer ?
#
loop_
_entity_poly.entity_id
_entity_poly.type
_entity_poly.pdbx_seq_one_letter_code
_entity_poly.pdbx_strand_id
1 'polypeptide(L)'
;MTQPPDPTLTGRCPSLPGQMNSLLHLRAFHIPAVMMKKRKRSPKPAPPPPSTPPTPQTQARHSINTAKARAWAPLNLTQDELSLPLTFPTGQTFRWKNTAPLQYTGVVGSHLISLKPLQNGDVSYCLHSHSNSDNAKTALLDFLNAAVSLADLWKVFSASDVRFAELARHLSGARVLRQDPFECLIQFLCSSNNNIGRITKMVNYVSSMGTHIGDVGGFQFHAFPTLEQLSLVSEQQLRDAGFGYRAKYIIGTVNALQSKPGGGEEWLRSLRKLDLPDVISSLSTLPGVGPKVAACVALFSLDQHHAVPVDTHVWRIATKYLLPELAGSQLTPKLCDRVAEAFVTKYGKYAGWAQTLLFIAELPSQKALLPSHLLTNKQRNPANAKIEDCEEEVGKKATLSEIYRWCGSRDINGQDLGVIAAVKNSLGRS
;
A
#
# COMPACT_ATOMS: atom_id res chain seq x y z
N MET A 1 -14.93 -58.18 -39.62
CA MET A 1 -14.01 -58.17 -38.47
C MET A 1 -14.09 -56.77 -37.87
N THR A 2 -14.51 -56.49 -36.64
CA THR A 2 -15.15 -57.25 -35.56
C THR A 2 -15.64 -56.15 -34.60
N GLN A 3 -16.82 -56.34 -34.03
CA GLN A 3 -17.51 -55.46 -33.08
C GLN A 3 -16.69 -55.13 -31.81
N PRO A 4 -17.06 -54.07 -31.05
CA PRO A 4 -16.53 -53.83 -29.70
C PRO A 4 -17.21 -54.76 -28.67
N PRO A 5 -16.55 -55.10 -27.56
CA PRO A 5 -17.20 -55.84 -26.49
C PRO A 5 -17.81 -54.92 -25.41
N ASP A 6 -18.98 -55.38 -24.97
CA ASP A 6 -19.88 -54.95 -23.90
C ASP A 6 -19.28 -55.15 -22.49
N PRO A 7 -19.68 -54.38 -21.45
CA PRO A 7 -19.20 -54.54 -20.08
C PRO A 7 -20.22 -55.26 -19.21
N THR A 8 -19.89 -56.41 -18.61
CA THR A 8 -20.67 -56.96 -17.49
C THR A 8 -19.86 -57.78 -16.48
N LEU A 9 -20.33 -57.72 -15.22
CA LEU A 9 -20.13 -58.62 -14.06
C LEU A 9 -18.90 -58.34 -13.16
N THR A 10 -18.93 -58.41 -11.82
CA THR A 10 -19.96 -58.55 -10.77
C THR A 10 -19.22 -58.37 -9.44
N GLY A 11 -19.83 -57.70 -8.46
CA GLY A 11 -19.28 -57.63 -7.11
C GLY A 11 -20.34 -57.20 -6.10
N ARG A 12 -20.99 -58.18 -5.48
CA ARG A 12 -21.98 -58.02 -4.40
C ARG A 12 -21.31 -57.54 -3.11
N CYS A 13 -21.94 -56.62 -2.39
CA CYS A 13 -21.87 -56.54 -0.92
C CYS A 13 -23.28 -56.27 -0.37
N PRO A 14 -23.64 -56.81 0.81
CA PRO A 14 -25.02 -56.92 1.27
C PRO A 14 -25.53 -55.70 2.05
N SER A 15 -26.84 -55.54 1.98
CA SER A 15 -27.76 -54.66 2.73
C SER A 15 -27.84 -55.00 4.23
N LEU A 16 -27.99 -54.03 5.15
CA LEU A 16 -29.23 -53.55 5.81
C LEU A 16 -28.83 -52.72 7.08
N PRO A 17 -29.74 -52.08 7.85
CA PRO A 17 -30.70 -51.00 7.56
C PRO A 17 -30.45 -49.78 8.50
N GLY A 18 -30.96 -48.57 8.26
CA GLY A 18 -32.33 -48.16 8.58
C GLY A 18 -32.41 -47.23 9.81
N GLN A 19 -32.58 -45.92 9.54
CA GLN A 19 -33.39 -44.90 10.24
C GLN A 19 -33.44 -44.84 11.79
N MET A 20 -33.29 -43.63 12.36
CA MET A 20 -34.44 -42.78 12.74
C MET A 20 -33.99 -41.44 13.37
N ASN A 21 -34.60 -40.37 12.87
CA ASN A 21 -34.71 -39.06 13.51
C ASN A 21 -35.58 -39.16 14.77
N SER A 22 -35.25 -38.41 15.81
CA SER A 22 -36.25 -37.91 16.77
C SER A 22 -35.84 -36.56 17.35
N LEU A 23 -36.61 -35.53 16.99
CA LEU A 23 -36.77 -34.29 17.74
C LEU A 23 -37.59 -34.58 19.00
N LEU A 24 -37.18 -34.10 20.16
CA LEU A 24 -38.09 -33.83 21.28
C LEU A 24 -37.68 -32.55 22.04
N HIS A 25 -38.72 -31.75 22.27
CA HIS A 25 -38.77 -30.44 22.91
C HIS A 25 -38.69 -30.52 24.45
N LEU A 26 -38.10 -29.48 25.04
CA LEU A 26 -38.44 -28.78 26.29
C LEU A 26 -38.71 -29.59 27.57
N ARG A 27 -37.94 -29.29 28.63
CA ARG A 27 -38.49 -28.78 29.90
C ARG A 27 -37.41 -28.06 30.71
N ALA A 28 -37.72 -26.81 31.06
CA ALA A 28 -36.97 -26.00 32.02
C ALA A 28 -37.25 -26.50 33.44
N PHE A 29 -36.19 -26.60 34.26
CA PHE A 29 -36.30 -26.74 35.71
C PHE A 29 -35.54 -25.61 36.40
N HIS A 30 -36.28 -24.91 37.27
CA HIS A 30 -35.87 -23.81 38.11
C HIS A 30 -35.64 -24.35 39.53
N ILE A 31 -34.45 -24.20 40.10
CA ILE A 31 -34.14 -24.51 41.51
C ILE A 31 -33.11 -23.47 42.04
N PRO A 32 -33.20 -23.02 43.30
CA PRO A 32 -33.07 -21.61 43.67
C PRO A 32 -31.70 -21.19 44.24
N ALA A 33 -31.50 -19.87 44.27
CA ALA A 33 -30.36 -19.19 44.88
C ALA A 33 -30.32 -19.39 46.41
N VAL A 34 -29.20 -19.91 46.90
CA VAL A 34 -28.87 -19.95 48.34
C VAL A 34 -27.70 -18.99 48.60
N MET A 35 -27.98 -17.98 49.43
CA MET A 35 -27.00 -17.07 50.01
C MET A 35 -25.99 -17.84 50.87
N MET A 36 -24.69 -17.73 50.56
CA MET A 36 -23.62 -18.06 51.51
C MET A 36 -22.93 -16.79 52.02
N LYS A 37 -23.01 -16.58 53.33
CA LYS A 37 -22.32 -15.53 54.09
C LYS A 37 -20.80 -15.69 53.97
N LYS A 38 -20.12 -14.64 53.48
CA LYS A 38 -18.64 -14.53 53.53
C LYS A 38 -18.17 -14.43 54.98
N ARG A 39 -17.37 -15.40 55.42
CA ARG A 39 -16.65 -15.40 56.71
C ARG A 39 -15.37 -14.55 56.56
N LYS A 40 -15.22 -13.51 57.39
CA LYS A 40 -14.02 -12.66 57.49
C LYS A 40 -12.81 -13.49 57.96
N ARG A 41 -11.69 -13.42 57.25
CA ARG A 41 -10.36 -13.86 57.73
C ARG A 41 -9.56 -12.63 58.18
N SER A 42 -8.96 -12.71 59.36
CA SER A 42 -8.04 -11.74 59.94
C SER A 42 -6.67 -11.74 59.24
N PRO A 43 -5.91 -10.62 59.26
CA PRO A 43 -4.68 -10.48 58.49
C PRO A 43 -3.45 -11.07 59.20
N LYS A 44 -2.57 -11.73 58.43
CA LYS A 44 -1.22 -12.15 58.84
C LYS A 44 -0.23 -10.96 58.74
N PRO A 45 0.81 -10.89 59.59
CA PRO A 45 1.82 -9.82 59.51
C PRO A 45 2.73 -9.99 58.28
N ALA A 46 3.12 -8.86 57.67
CA ALA A 46 3.98 -8.79 56.50
C ALA A 46 5.47 -8.97 56.87
N PRO A 47 6.28 -9.61 56.00
CA PRO A 47 7.74 -9.71 56.18
C PRO A 47 8.45 -8.38 55.84
N PRO A 48 9.67 -8.14 56.38
CA PRO A 48 10.41 -6.89 56.18
C PRO A 48 10.93 -6.76 54.73
N PRO A 49 11.16 -5.52 54.26
CA PRO A 49 11.55 -5.25 52.88
C PRO A 49 13.02 -5.66 52.61
N PRO A 50 13.33 -6.16 51.40
CA PRO A 50 14.71 -6.37 50.99
C PRO A 50 15.46 -5.05 50.74
N SER A 51 16.73 -5.05 51.11
CA SER A 51 17.69 -3.96 50.97
C SER A 51 17.88 -3.50 49.51
N THR A 52 17.91 -2.18 49.32
CA THR A 52 18.18 -1.48 48.04
C THR A 52 19.52 -1.90 47.41
N PRO A 53 19.55 -2.25 46.11
CA PRO A 53 20.79 -2.37 45.34
C PRO A 53 21.44 -0.98 45.15
N PRO A 54 22.78 -0.89 45.04
CA PRO A 54 23.45 0.39 44.77
C PRO A 54 23.04 0.93 43.40
N THR A 55 22.72 2.22 43.38
CA THR A 55 22.41 3.03 42.20
C THR A 55 23.55 2.92 41.17
N PRO A 56 23.31 2.53 39.92
CA PRO A 56 24.30 2.72 38.87
C PRO A 56 24.50 4.22 38.68
N GLN A 57 25.67 4.73 39.05
CA GLN A 57 26.10 6.06 38.68
C GLN A 57 25.98 6.17 37.15
N THR A 58 25.03 6.96 36.70
CA THR A 58 24.90 7.33 35.30
C THR A 58 26.14 8.16 34.98
N GLN A 59 27.18 7.51 34.47
CA GLN A 59 28.21 8.23 33.75
C GLN A 59 27.48 8.90 32.58
N ALA A 60 27.35 10.22 32.67
CA ALA A 60 26.92 11.05 31.58
C ALA A 60 27.84 10.72 30.40
N ARG A 61 27.38 9.87 29.49
CA ARG A 61 27.96 9.80 28.16
C ARG A 61 27.74 11.18 27.59
N HIS A 62 28.81 11.97 27.59
CA HIS A 62 28.89 13.16 26.76
C HIS A 62 28.47 12.74 25.35
N SER A 63 27.23 13.05 24.99
CA SER A 63 26.78 13.02 23.62
C SER A 63 27.65 14.04 22.91
N ILE A 64 28.67 13.54 22.21
CA ILE A 64 29.42 14.32 21.24
C ILE A 64 28.41 14.67 20.16
N ASN A 65 27.77 15.83 20.35
CA ASN A 65 26.85 16.43 19.41
C ASN A 65 27.69 17.07 18.30
N THR A 66 28.21 16.25 17.40
CA THR A 66 28.81 16.70 16.15
C THR A 66 28.21 15.90 15.00
N ALA A 67 26.88 15.94 14.87
CA ALA A 67 26.28 15.70 13.57
C ALA A 67 26.69 16.88 12.68
N LYS A 68 27.74 16.71 11.86
CA LYS A 68 27.95 17.60 10.69
C LYS A 68 26.58 17.76 10.03
N ALA A 69 26.14 19.01 9.86
CA ALA A 69 24.88 19.30 9.19
C ALA A 69 24.88 18.54 7.85
N ARG A 70 23.96 17.58 7.71
CA ARG A 70 23.89 16.73 6.53
C ARG A 70 23.55 17.62 5.34
N ALA A 71 24.38 17.57 4.29
CA ALA A 71 24.25 18.42 3.14
C ALA A 71 23.02 18.02 2.31
N TRP A 72 22.10 18.95 2.11
CA TRP A 72 21.00 18.81 1.17
C TRP A 72 21.46 19.31 -0.20
N ALA A 73 21.18 18.54 -1.25
CA ALA A 73 21.49 18.88 -2.62
C ALA A 73 20.20 18.95 -3.45
N PRO A 74 20.14 19.81 -4.48
CA PRO A 74 18.99 19.85 -5.38
C PRO A 74 18.89 18.57 -6.21
N LEU A 75 17.68 18.02 -6.33
CA LEU A 75 17.39 16.86 -7.16
C LEU A 75 17.09 17.27 -8.62
N ASN A 76 16.79 18.55 -8.85
CA ASN A 76 16.41 19.13 -10.15
C ASN A 76 15.10 18.53 -10.71
N LEU A 77 14.15 18.22 -9.84
CA LEU A 77 12.78 17.89 -10.21
C LEU A 77 11.86 18.96 -9.64
N THR A 78 11.07 19.57 -10.52
CA THR A 78 10.09 20.58 -10.13
C THR A 78 8.89 19.94 -9.44
N GLN A 79 8.05 20.76 -8.81
CA GLN A 79 6.81 20.28 -8.20
C GLN A 79 5.87 19.59 -9.21
N ASP A 80 5.86 20.03 -10.47
CA ASP A 80 5.05 19.42 -11.53
C ASP A 80 5.58 18.05 -11.96
N GLU A 81 6.87 17.81 -11.78
CA GLU A 81 7.51 16.53 -12.06
C GLU A 81 7.48 15.59 -10.85
N LEU A 82 7.47 16.09 -9.62
CA LEU A 82 7.46 15.25 -8.42
C LEU A 82 6.82 15.93 -7.21
N SER A 83 5.74 15.32 -6.71
CA SER A 83 5.11 15.67 -5.44
C SER A 83 5.23 14.51 -4.46
N LEU A 84 6.09 14.67 -3.44
CA LEU A 84 6.38 13.60 -2.47
C LEU A 84 5.11 13.04 -1.79
N PRO A 85 4.14 13.88 -1.36
CA PRO A 85 2.90 13.38 -0.76
C PRO A 85 1.93 12.70 -1.73
N LEU A 86 2.07 12.93 -3.04
CA LEU A 86 1.30 12.28 -4.09
C LEU A 86 2.03 11.08 -4.71
N THR A 87 3.29 10.86 -4.35
CA THR A 87 4.09 9.73 -4.85
C THR A 87 4.27 8.64 -3.79
N PHE A 88 4.60 8.97 -2.54
CA PHE A 88 4.99 7.94 -1.55
C PHE A 88 3.81 7.30 -0.80
N PRO A 89 2.90 8.02 -0.14
CA PRO A 89 1.85 7.42 0.67
C PRO A 89 0.60 7.04 -0.16
N THR A 90 0.78 6.60 -1.40
CA THR A 90 -0.32 6.37 -2.36
C THR A 90 -0.57 4.90 -2.71
N GLY A 91 0.18 3.98 -2.09
CA GLY A 91 -0.02 2.54 -2.26
C GLY A 91 0.72 1.91 -3.44
N GLN A 92 1.55 2.68 -4.17
CA GLN A 92 2.51 2.12 -5.12
C GLN A 92 3.76 1.56 -4.42
N THR A 93 4.19 2.19 -3.32
CA THR A 93 5.28 1.74 -2.43
C THR A 93 4.83 1.86 -0.98
N PHE A 94 5.43 1.05 -0.11
CA PHE A 94 5.14 1.03 1.33
C PHE A 94 6.39 1.23 2.19
N ARG A 95 7.51 1.61 1.55
CA ARG A 95 8.86 1.64 2.12
C ARG A 95 9.38 3.03 2.50
N TRP A 96 8.69 4.07 2.05
CA TRP A 96 9.02 5.47 2.32
C TRP A 96 8.22 5.97 3.53
N LYS A 97 8.92 6.52 4.52
CA LYS A 97 8.34 6.99 5.79
C LYS A 97 8.39 8.51 5.84
N ASN A 98 7.32 9.13 6.35
CA ASN A 98 7.33 10.56 6.68
C ASN A 98 8.15 10.76 7.97
N THR A 99 9.36 11.30 7.84
CA THR A 99 10.33 11.41 8.95
C THR A 99 10.40 12.82 9.54
N ALA A 100 9.81 13.81 8.88
CA ALA A 100 9.59 15.18 9.33
C ALA A 100 8.53 15.84 8.42
N PRO A 101 7.95 17.02 8.75
CA PRO A 101 6.95 17.66 7.90
C PRO A 101 7.39 17.78 6.43
N LEU A 102 6.62 17.16 5.52
CA LEU A 102 6.89 17.06 4.07
C LEU A 102 8.24 16.41 3.71
N GLN A 103 8.89 15.73 4.66
CA GLN A 103 10.12 15.00 4.45
C GLN A 103 9.83 13.50 4.42
N TYR A 104 10.27 12.84 3.35
CA TYR A 104 10.13 11.41 3.18
C TYR A 104 11.50 10.75 3.11
N THR A 105 11.70 9.68 3.87
CA THR A 105 12.94 8.90 3.88
C THR A 105 12.66 7.49 3.42
N GLY A 106 13.53 6.97 2.56
CA GLY A 106 13.44 5.62 2.03
C GLY A 106 14.82 5.05 1.72
N VAL A 107 14.84 3.77 1.36
CA VAL A 107 16.05 3.08 0.92
C VAL A 107 15.89 2.76 -0.56
N VAL A 108 16.88 3.14 -1.37
CA VAL A 108 16.95 2.79 -2.80
C VAL A 108 18.26 2.04 -3.02
N GLY A 109 18.17 0.74 -3.33
CA GLY A 109 19.33 -0.14 -3.30
C GLY A 109 19.96 -0.16 -1.90
N SER A 110 21.22 0.29 -1.79
CA SER A 110 21.94 0.42 -0.50
C SER A 110 21.96 1.85 0.04
N HIS A 111 21.25 2.78 -0.60
CA HIS A 111 21.28 4.20 -0.27
C HIS A 111 20.09 4.61 0.61
N LEU A 112 20.37 5.11 1.81
CA LEU A 112 19.36 5.73 2.67
C LEU A 112 19.25 7.22 2.34
N ILE A 113 18.10 7.62 1.83
CA ILE A 113 17.88 8.94 1.22
C ILE A 113 16.65 9.60 1.84
N SER A 114 16.78 10.88 2.21
CA SER A 114 15.64 11.74 2.51
C SER A 114 15.37 12.73 1.39
N LEU A 115 14.10 13.01 1.15
CA LEU A 115 13.61 13.99 0.19
C LEU A 115 12.75 15.01 0.92
N LYS A 116 12.85 16.28 0.52
CA LYS A 116 11.92 17.34 0.97
C LYS A 116 11.78 18.42 -0.12
N PRO A 117 10.65 19.13 -0.17
CA PRO A 117 10.51 20.28 -1.03
C PRO A 117 11.42 21.44 -0.58
N LEU A 118 11.94 22.18 -1.55
CA LEU A 118 12.57 23.47 -1.41
C LEU A 118 11.49 24.57 -1.38
N GLN A 119 11.89 25.80 -1.05
CA GLN A 119 10.96 26.94 -0.98
C GLN A 119 10.28 27.24 -2.32
N ASN A 120 10.95 26.96 -3.44
CA ASN A 120 10.41 27.13 -4.78
C ASN A 120 9.55 25.94 -5.25
N GLY A 121 9.32 24.94 -4.41
CA GLY A 121 8.56 23.73 -4.74
C GLY A 121 9.39 22.58 -5.32
N ASP A 122 10.60 22.84 -5.79
CA ASP A 122 11.50 21.80 -6.32
C ASP A 122 11.92 20.82 -5.22
N VAL A 123 12.35 19.62 -5.61
CA VAL A 123 12.75 18.60 -4.64
C VAL A 123 14.26 18.67 -4.37
N SER A 124 14.63 18.56 -3.09
CA SER A 124 15.99 18.33 -2.64
C SER A 124 16.14 16.95 -2.01
N TYR A 125 17.36 16.42 -2.03
CA TYR A 125 17.69 15.13 -1.41
C TYR A 125 18.87 15.25 -0.45
N CYS A 126 18.91 14.35 0.52
CA CYS A 126 19.98 14.21 1.51
C CYS A 126 20.33 12.72 1.63
N LEU A 127 21.61 12.40 1.48
CA LEU A 127 22.14 11.05 1.67
C LEU A 127 22.57 10.84 3.13
N HIS A 128 22.16 9.73 3.73
CA HIS A 128 22.45 9.41 5.13
C HIS A 128 23.62 8.43 5.32
N SER A 129 24.03 7.72 4.27
CA SER A 129 25.18 6.80 4.29
C SER A 129 26.39 7.41 3.57
N HIS A 130 27.60 6.96 3.91
CA HIS A 130 28.85 7.38 3.26
C HIS A 130 29.06 6.77 1.85
N SER A 131 27.97 6.44 1.15
CA SER A 131 28.05 5.89 -0.20
C SER A 131 28.42 6.98 -1.22
N ASN A 132 28.98 6.59 -2.37
CA ASN A 132 29.30 7.52 -3.46
C ASN A 132 28.03 8.28 -3.89
N SER A 133 28.06 9.62 -3.78
CA SER A 133 26.90 10.50 -3.97
C SER A 133 26.30 10.42 -5.37
N ASP A 134 27.12 10.19 -6.40
CA ASP A 134 26.68 10.21 -7.80
C ASP A 134 25.90 8.93 -8.15
N ASN A 135 26.35 7.80 -7.62
CA ASN A 135 25.63 6.52 -7.74
C ASN A 135 24.28 6.59 -7.02
N ALA A 136 24.24 7.20 -5.83
CA ALA A 136 23.00 7.36 -5.07
C ALA A 136 21.98 8.25 -5.80
N LYS A 137 22.44 9.38 -6.39
CA LYS A 137 21.57 10.27 -7.18
C LYS A 137 21.05 9.57 -8.43
N THR A 138 21.91 8.84 -9.14
CA THR A 138 21.50 8.08 -10.34
C THR A 138 20.46 7.02 -9.99
N ALA A 139 20.70 6.23 -8.94
CA ALA A 139 19.76 5.21 -8.49
C ALA A 139 18.42 5.82 -8.04
N LEU A 140 18.45 6.97 -7.37
CA LEU A 140 17.25 7.70 -6.97
C LEU A 140 16.46 8.20 -8.19
N LEU A 141 17.11 8.78 -9.19
CA LEU A 141 16.46 9.27 -10.40
C LEU A 141 15.87 8.12 -11.22
N ASP A 142 16.54 6.97 -11.29
CA ASP A 142 16.01 5.75 -11.90
C ASP A 142 14.78 5.23 -11.14
N PHE A 143 14.87 5.12 -9.81
CA PHE A 143 13.76 4.71 -8.95
C PHE A 143 12.55 5.64 -9.07
N LEU A 144 12.79 6.95 -9.13
CA LEU A 144 11.75 7.94 -9.35
C LEU A 144 11.24 7.90 -10.79
N ASN A 145 11.85 7.17 -11.72
CA ASN A 145 11.49 7.18 -13.13
C ASN A 145 11.56 8.59 -13.76
N ALA A 146 12.62 9.33 -13.41
CA ALA A 146 12.80 10.74 -13.73
C ALA A 146 13.16 11.03 -15.20
N ALA A 147 13.57 10.01 -15.96
CA ALA A 147 13.84 10.15 -17.40
C ALA A 147 12.57 10.42 -18.22
N VAL A 148 11.39 10.10 -17.67
CA VAL A 148 10.09 10.36 -18.30
C VAL A 148 9.60 11.75 -17.87
N SER A 149 9.35 12.64 -18.83
CA SER A 149 8.72 13.95 -18.60
C SER A 149 7.25 13.77 -18.20
N LEU A 150 6.94 14.03 -16.92
CA LEU A 150 5.57 13.88 -16.42
C LEU A 150 4.67 14.96 -17.01
N ALA A 151 5.19 16.18 -17.14
CA ALA A 151 4.49 17.30 -17.77
C ALA A 151 4.04 16.97 -19.21
N ASP A 152 4.87 16.28 -20.00
CA ASP A 152 4.48 15.90 -21.37
C ASP A 152 3.42 14.80 -21.40
N LEU A 153 3.53 13.79 -20.52
CA LEU A 153 2.48 12.78 -20.37
C LEU A 153 1.14 13.41 -20.00
N TRP A 154 1.18 14.39 -19.09
CA TRP A 154 -0.01 15.05 -18.60
C TRP A 154 -0.72 15.89 -19.66
N LYS A 155 0.02 16.52 -20.59
CA LYS A 155 -0.59 17.18 -21.76
C LYS A 155 -1.40 16.19 -22.58
N VAL A 156 -0.84 15.01 -22.85
CA VAL A 156 -1.52 13.94 -23.60
C VAL A 156 -2.77 13.47 -22.85
N PHE A 157 -2.65 13.13 -21.56
CA PHE A 157 -3.78 12.64 -20.78
C PHE A 157 -4.89 13.68 -20.62
N SER A 158 -4.53 14.95 -20.42
CA SER A 158 -5.48 16.05 -20.29
C SER A 158 -6.22 16.32 -21.60
N ALA A 159 -5.56 16.15 -22.75
CA ALA A 159 -6.21 16.25 -24.05
C ALA A 159 -7.19 15.08 -24.29
N SER A 160 -6.87 13.89 -23.79
CA SER A 160 -7.72 12.70 -23.94
C SER A 160 -8.89 12.61 -22.95
N ASP A 161 -8.84 13.33 -21.83
CA ASP A 161 -9.86 13.24 -20.78
C ASP A 161 -10.03 14.54 -20.00
N VAL A 162 -11.20 15.17 -20.15
CA VAL A 162 -11.60 16.39 -19.42
C VAL A 162 -11.52 16.19 -17.90
N ARG A 163 -11.94 15.03 -17.39
CA ARG A 163 -11.86 14.76 -15.94
C ARG A 163 -10.41 14.67 -15.48
N PHE A 164 -9.55 14.06 -16.28
CA PHE A 164 -8.12 14.02 -15.97
C PHE A 164 -7.55 15.43 -15.95
N ALA A 165 -7.87 16.26 -16.95
CA ALA A 165 -7.41 17.65 -17.03
C ALA A 165 -7.83 18.50 -15.81
N GLU A 166 -9.04 18.27 -15.28
CA GLU A 166 -9.51 18.91 -14.06
C GLU A 166 -8.73 18.44 -12.82
N LEU A 167 -8.56 17.13 -12.65
CA LEU A 167 -7.84 16.55 -11.51
C LEU A 167 -6.34 16.90 -11.52
N ALA A 168 -5.72 16.95 -12.69
CA ALA A 168 -4.29 17.23 -12.86
C ALA A 168 -3.90 18.59 -12.25
N ARG A 169 -4.79 19.59 -12.27
CA ARG A 169 -4.56 20.91 -11.65
C ARG A 169 -4.33 20.86 -10.14
N HIS A 170 -4.83 19.81 -9.48
CA HIS A 170 -4.74 19.66 -8.03
C HIS A 170 -3.75 18.59 -7.58
N LEU A 171 -3.33 17.72 -8.50
CA LEU A 171 -2.55 16.52 -8.19
C LEU A 171 -1.17 16.53 -8.87
N SER A 172 -0.62 17.72 -9.18
CA SER A 172 0.66 17.90 -9.86
C SER A 172 1.81 17.14 -9.22
N GLY A 173 2.67 16.53 -10.05
CA GLY A 173 3.79 15.74 -9.58
C GLY A 173 3.45 14.31 -9.10
N ALA A 174 2.21 13.83 -9.27
CA ALA A 174 1.85 12.44 -8.96
C ALA A 174 2.54 11.46 -9.92
N ARG A 175 3.75 11.03 -9.55
CA ARG A 175 4.62 10.19 -10.37
C ARG A 175 4.53 8.70 -10.04
N VAL A 176 4.65 7.86 -11.07
CA VAL A 176 4.82 6.41 -10.97
C VAL A 176 6.29 6.05 -10.77
N LEU A 177 6.57 5.24 -9.75
CA LEU A 177 7.92 4.75 -9.42
C LEU A 177 8.35 3.57 -10.29
N ARG A 178 9.67 3.36 -10.38
CA ARG A 178 10.33 2.20 -11.01
C ARG A 178 11.09 1.42 -9.95
N GLN A 179 10.36 0.60 -9.21
CA GLN A 179 10.87 -0.16 -8.06
C GLN A 179 11.74 -1.35 -8.51
N ASP A 180 12.51 -1.90 -7.58
CA ASP A 180 13.14 -3.21 -7.76
C ASP A 180 12.04 -4.29 -7.95
N PRO A 181 12.17 -5.19 -8.94
CA PRO A 181 11.15 -6.20 -9.22
C PRO A 181 10.83 -7.14 -8.06
N PHE A 182 11.84 -7.57 -7.30
CA PHE A 182 11.65 -8.49 -6.19
C PHE A 182 10.99 -7.79 -5.01
N GLU A 183 11.49 -6.62 -4.62
CA GLU A 183 10.87 -5.78 -3.60
C GLU A 183 9.40 -5.46 -3.95
N CYS A 184 9.14 -5.06 -5.19
CA CYS A 184 7.79 -4.76 -5.68
C CYS A 184 6.86 -5.99 -5.58
N LEU A 185 7.33 -7.16 -6.01
CA LEU A 185 6.56 -8.39 -5.96
C LEU A 185 6.14 -8.76 -4.52
N ILE A 186 7.08 -8.74 -3.57
CA ILE A 186 6.78 -9.07 -2.17
C ILE A 186 5.82 -8.05 -1.54
N GLN A 187 5.99 -6.76 -1.84
CA GLN A 187 5.05 -5.71 -1.41
C GLN A 187 3.61 -5.99 -1.90
N PHE A 188 3.43 -6.35 -3.18
CA PHE A 188 2.09 -6.57 -3.73
C PHE A 188 1.49 -7.93 -3.36
N LEU A 189 2.29 -8.95 -3.03
CA LEU A 189 1.79 -10.16 -2.35
C LEU A 189 1.13 -9.83 -1.01
N CYS A 190 1.68 -8.86 -0.26
CA CYS A 190 1.08 -8.34 0.98
C CYS A 190 -0.23 -7.57 0.74
N SER A 191 -0.49 -7.09 -0.49
CA SER A 191 -1.58 -6.16 -0.81
C SER A 191 -2.93 -6.80 -1.09
N SER A 192 -2.97 -8.06 -1.55
CA SER A 192 -4.20 -8.74 -1.94
C SER A 192 -5.24 -8.70 -0.82
N ASN A 193 -6.48 -8.25 -1.06
CA ASN A 193 -7.54 -8.12 -0.04
C ASN A 193 -7.07 -7.50 1.30
N ASN A 194 -6.49 -6.31 1.23
CA ASN A 194 -5.85 -5.64 2.36
C ASN A 194 -6.01 -4.11 2.29
N ASN A 195 -5.54 -3.38 3.30
CA ASN A 195 -5.51 -1.92 3.31
C ASN A 195 -4.09 -1.38 3.48
N ILE A 196 -3.83 -0.16 2.99
CA ILE A 196 -2.50 0.47 2.97
C ILE A 196 -1.81 0.42 4.34
N GLY A 197 -2.54 0.69 5.43
CA GLY A 197 -1.99 0.69 6.79
C GLY A 197 -1.46 -0.69 7.22
N ARG A 198 -2.22 -1.76 6.99
CA ARG A 198 -1.79 -3.12 7.32
C ARG A 198 -0.71 -3.63 6.36
N ILE A 199 -0.78 -3.29 5.07
CA ILE A 199 0.27 -3.61 4.09
C ILE A 199 1.60 -3.00 4.52
N THR A 200 1.58 -1.71 4.90
CA THR A 200 2.77 -1.00 5.38
C THR A 200 3.41 -1.69 6.58
N LYS A 201 2.61 -2.18 7.54
CA LYS A 201 3.11 -2.97 8.68
C LYS A 201 3.79 -4.27 8.24
N MET A 202 3.16 -5.03 7.34
CA MET A 202 3.75 -6.26 6.80
C MET A 202 5.07 -5.99 6.06
N VAL A 203 5.08 -4.98 5.19
CA VAL A 203 6.28 -4.63 4.41
C VAL A 203 7.40 -4.13 5.32
N ASN A 204 7.10 -3.35 6.36
CA ASN A 204 8.09 -2.95 7.36
C ASN A 204 8.68 -4.16 8.10
N TYR A 205 7.86 -5.17 8.42
CA TYR A 205 8.33 -6.40 9.04
C TYR A 205 9.27 -7.18 8.11
N VAL A 206 8.88 -7.42 6.85
CA VAL A 206 9.77 -8.03 5.85
C VAL A 206 11.06 -7.24 5.70
N SER A 207 10.96 -5.93 5.62
CA SER A 207 12.11 -5.03 5.47
C SER A 207 13.10 -5.15 6.62
N SER A 208 12.63 -5.33 7.86
CA SER A 208 13.50 -5.51 9.04
C SER A 208 14.33 -6.80 9.02
N MET A 209 14.05 -7.73 8.12
CA MET A 209 14.87 -8.93 7.90
C MET A 209 16.08 -8.67 7.00
N GLY A 210 16.11 -7.53 6.31
CA GLY A 210 17.27 -7.10 5.51
C GLY A 210 18.34 -6.42 6.35
N THR A 211 19.44 -6.04 5.69
CA THR A 211 20.58 -5.39 6.36
C THR A 211 20.20 -3.99 6.85
N HIS A 212 20.48 -3.68 8.12
CA HIS A 212 20.28 -2.33 8.67
C HIS A 212 21.18 -1.30 7.98
N ILE A 213 20.59 -0.18 7.54
CA ILE A 213 21.29 0.91 6.83
C ILE A 213 21.45 2.15 7.71
N GLY A 214 20.48 2.43 8.59
CA GLY A 214 20.58 3.54 9.54
C GLY A 214 19.24 4.06 10.05
N ASP A 215 19.34 5.05 10.94
CA ASP A 215 18.21 5.65 11.64
C ASP A 215 17.96 7.10 11.21
N VAL A 216 16.70 7.45 10.93
CA VAL A 216 16.28 8.81 10.58
C VAL A 216 14.91 9.11 11.19
N GLY A 217 14.78 10.23 11.91
CA GLY A 217 13.49 10.67 12.46
C GLY A 217 12.85 9.68 13.44
N GLY A 218 13.66 8.89 14.17
CA GLY A 218 13.16 7.86 15.08
C GLY A 218 12.75 6.54 14.39
N PHE A 219 12.98 6.41 13.08
CA PHE A 219 12.71 5.18 12.33
C PHE A 219 13.99 4.47 11.93
N GLN A 220 13.99 3.15 12.07
CA GLN A 220 15.00 2.26 11.51
C GLN A 220 14.73 1.99 10.03
N PHE A 221 15.79 1.97 9.22
CA PHE A 221 15.77 1.66 7.81
C PHE A 221 16.73 0.52 7.48
N HIS A 222 16.24 -0.41 6.68
CA HIS A 222 16.96 -1.60 6.25
C HIS A 222 16.92 -1.68 4.72
N ALA A 223 17.94 -2.26 4.09
CA ALA A 223 17.82 -2.73 2.72
C ALA A 223 16.65 -3.72 2.66
N PHE A 224 16.00 -3.84 1.50
CA PHE A 224 15.05 -4.93 1.32
C PHE A 224 15.81 -6.26 1.39
N PRO A 225 15.29 -7.29 2.09
CA PRO A 225 16.00 -8.55 2.20
C PRO A 225 16.21 -9.17 0.81
N THR A 226 17.35 -9.80 0.59
CA THR A 226 17.62 -10.56 -0.65
C THR A 226 16.75 -11.81 -0.73
N LEU A 227 16.70 -12.44 -1.91
CA LEU A 227 16.02 -13.71 -2.08
C LEU A 227 16.55 -14.78 -1.12
N GLU A 228 17.87 -14.83 -0.90
CA GLU A 228 18.53 -15.76 0.02
C GLU A 228 18.11 -15.49 1.47
N GLN A 229 18.10 -14.23 1.90
CA GLN A 229 17.67 -13.86 3.25
C GLN A 229 16.22 -14.27 3.51
N LEU A 230 15.32 -14.05 2.55
CA LEU A 230 13.92 -14.46 2.69
C LEU A 230 13.70 -15.96 2.61
N SER A 231 14.58 -16.71 1.95
CA SER A 231 14.48 -18.18 1.88
C SER A 231 14.69 -18.88 3.22
N LEU A 232 15.34 -18.19 4.17
CA LEU A 232 15.56 -18.70 5.54
C LEU A 232 14.35 -18.48 6.45
N VAL A 233 13.35 -17.73 6.00
CA VAL A 233 12.17 -17.39 6.80
C VAL A 233 11.13 -18.50 6.69
N SER A 234 10.62 -18.97 7.83
CA SER A 234 9.57 -19.99 7.83
C SER A 234 8.17 -19.39 7.60
N GLU A 235 7.25 -20.19 7.05
CA GLU A 235 5.84 -19.79 6.91
C GLU A 235 5.23 -19.44 8.27
N GLN A 236 5.57 -20.20 9.32
CA GLN A 236 5.05 -19.99 10.67
C GLN A 236 5.48 -18.63 11.22
N GLN A 237 6.73 -18.22 11.02
CA GLN A 237 7.22 -16.91 11.44
C GLN A 237 6.41 -15.76 10.82
N LEU A 238 6.07 -15.86 9.52
CA LEU A 238 5.21 -14.87 8.87
C LEU A 238 3.76 -14.92 9.38
N ARG A 239 3.24 -16.11 9.70
CA ARG A 239 1.91 -16.26 10.29
C ARG A 239 1.83 -15.60 11.67
N ASP A 240 2.83 -15.81 12.51
CA ASP A 240 2.95 -15.21 13.84
C ASP A 240 3.07 -13.67 13.74
N ALA A 241 3.70 -13.17 12.67
CA ALA A 241 3.75 -11.74 12.33
C ALA A 241 2.46 -11.19 11.68
N GLY A 242 1.39 -12.00 11.56
CA GLY A 242 0.08 -11.54 11.13
C GLY A 242 -0.15 -11.48 9.61
N PHE A 243 0.65 -12.18 8.80
CA PHE A 243 0.48 -12.24 7.33
C PHE A 243 -0.73 -13.08 6.92
N GLY A 244 -1.17 -14.00 7.79
CA GLY A 244 -2.27 -14.93 7.51
C GLY A 244 -1.95 -15.83 6.33
N TYR A 245 -2.90 -16.03 5.41
CA TYR A 245 -2.71 -16.88 4.23
C TYR A 245 -1.58 -16.41 3.30
N ARG A 246 -1.20 -15.12 3.35
CA ARG A 246 -0.13 -14.56 2.51
C ARG A 246 1.24 -15.09 2.86
N ALA A 247 1.43 -15.60 4.09
CA ALA A 247 2.65 -16.28 4.49
C ALA A 247 3.00 -17.41 3.52
N LYS A 248 2.02 -18.28 3.22
CA LYS A 248 2.16 -19.37 2.24
C LYS A 248 2.53 -18.86 0.84
N TYR A 249 1.96 -17.75 0.41
CA TYR A 249 2.24 -17.17 -0.92
C TYR A 249 3.65 -16.60 -1.01
N ILE A 250 4.11 -15.91 0.02
CA ILE A 250 5.47 -15.36 0.07
C ILE A 250 6.50 -16.48 0.05
N ILE A 251 6.37 -17.48 0.93
CA ILE A 251 7.31 -18.62 0.98
C ILE A 251 7.25 -19.43 -0.33
N GLY A 252 6.05 -19.71 -0.85
CA GLY A 252 5.90 -20.39 -2.13
C GLY A 252 6.53 -19.63 -3.29
N THR A 253 6.40 -18.30 -3.30
CA THR A 253 7.02 -17.43 -4.32
C THR A 253 8.53 -17.42 -4.21
N VAL A 254 9.09 -17.29 -2.99
CA VAL A 254 10.54 -17.35 -2.76
C VAL A 254 11.12 -18.68 -3.26
N ASN A 255 10.49 -19.81 -2.92
CA ASN A 255 10.92 -21.13 -3.40
C ASN A 255 10.82 -21.27 -4.92
N ALA A 256 9.73 -20.78 -5.52
CA ALA A 256 9.55 -20.81 -6.97
C ALA A 256 10.60 -19.95 -7.69
N LEU A 257 10.98 -18.81 -7.11
CA LEU A 257 12.02 -17.92 -7.63
C LEU A 257 13.42 -18.54 -7.54
N GLN A 258 13.74 -19.25 -6.45
CA GLN A 258 15.03 -19.97 -6.32
C GLN A 258 15.21 -21.03 -7.42
N SER A 259 14.11 -21.56 -7.94
CA SER A 259 14.11 -22.57 -9.01
C SER A 259 14.12 -21.95 -10.42
N LYS A 260 14.15 -20.63 -10.57
CA LYS A 260 14.17 -19.97 -11.89
C LYS A 260 15.57 -20.02 -12.52
N PRO A 261 15.66 -20.18 -13.85
CA PRO A 261 16.94 -20.14 -14.57
C PRO A 261 17.68 -18.81 -14.33
N GLY A 262 18.99 -18.88 -14.07
CA GLY A 262 19.83 -17.69 -13.85
C GLY A 262 19.64 -17.00 -12.49
N GLY A 263 18.78 -17.53 -11.62
CA GLY A 263 18.43 -16.94 -10.32
C GLY A 263 17.14 -16.13 -10.38
N GLY A 264 16.39 -16.14 -9.28
CA GLY A 264 15.05 -15.53 -9.21
C GLY A 264 15.02 -14.03 -9.49
N GLU A 265 16.01 -13.28 -9.00
CA GLU A 265 16.09 -11.83 -9.23
C GLU A 265 16.41 -11.49 -10.69
N GLU A 266 17.33 -12.23 -11.31
CA GLU A 266 17.67 -12.03 -12.73
C GLU A 266 16.49 -12.43 -13.63
N TRP A 267 15.80 -13.53 -13.31
CA TRP A 267 14.58 -13.90 -13.99
C TRP A 267 13.53 -12.79 -13.93
N LEU A 268 13.28 -12.20 -12.75
CA LEU A 268 12.35 -11.08 -12.61
C LEU A 268 12.76 -9.86 -13.45
N ARG A 269 14.06 -9.49 -13.44
CA ARG A 269 14.58 -8.38 -14.25
C ARG A 269 14.45 -8.66 -15.75
N SER A 270 14.63 -9.90 -16.17
CA SER A 270 14.51 -10.29 -17.58
C SER A 270 13.10 -10.04 -18.14
N LEU A 271 12.07 -10.05 -17.29
CA LEU A 271 10.68 -9.78 -17.70
C LEU A 271 10.46 -8.37 -18.26
N ARG A 272 11.35 -7.41 -17.98
CA ARG A 272 11.33 -6.06 -18.61
C ARG A 272 11.43 -6.11 -20.14
N LYS A 273 12.00 -7.19 -20.68
CA LYS A 273 12.22 -7.37 -22.13
C LYS A 273 11.03 -8.02 -22.84
N LEU A 274 10.00 -8.43 -22.10
CA LEU A 274 8.82 -9.09 -22.64
C LEU A 274 7.67 -8.10 -22.82
N ASP A 275 6.71 -8.49 -23.66
CA ASP A 275 5.45 -7.77 -23.80
C ASP A 275 4.51 -8.07 -22.62
N LEU A 276 3.61 -7.14 -22.32
CA LEU A 276 2.74 -7.20 -21.14
C LEU A 276 2.00 -8.54 -20.98
N PRO A 277 1.38 -9.17 -22.02
CA PRO A 277 0.72 -10.46 -21.85
C PRO A 277 1.65 -11.55 -21.33
N ASP A 278 2.88 -11.60 -21.82
CA ASP A 278 3.90 -12.58 -21.41
C ASP A 278 4.42 -12.28 -20.00
N VAL A 279 4.55 -11.00 -19.64
CA VAL A 279 4.86 -10.58 -18.26
C VAL A 279 3.77 -11.04 -17.30
N ILE A 280 2.50 -10.79 -17.61
CA ILE A 280 1.37 -11.20 -16.76
C ILE A 280 1.30 -12.72 -16.63
N SER A 281 1.44 -13.45 -17.74
CA SER A 281 1.45 -14.91 -17.76
C SER A 281 2.59 -15.46 -16.90
N SER A 282 3.81 -14.95 -17.09
CA SER A 282 5.01 -15.36 -16.36
C SER A 282 4.89 -15.12 -14.86
N LEU A 283 4.45 -13.93 -14.45
CA LEU A 283 4.25 -13.59 -13.03
C LEU A 283 3.14 -14.41 -12.39
N SER A 284 2.06 -14.71 -13.13
CA SER A 284 0.92 -15.48 -12.62
C SER A 284 1.25 -16.95 -12.34
N THR A 285 2.42 -17.44 -12.77
CA THR A 285 2.94 -18.76 -12.35
C THR A 285 3.36 -18.80 -10.88
N LEU A 286 3.57 -17.64 -10.23
CA LEU A 286 4.03 -17.55 -8.85
C LEU A 286 2.86 -17.68 -7.84
N PRO A 287 3.04 -18.40 -6.73
CA PRO A 287 1.99 -18.56 -5.71
C PRO A 287 1.45 -17.23 -5.17
N GLY A 288 0.14 -17.04 -5.28
CA GLY A 288 -0.54 -15.83 -4.77
C GLY A 288 -0.49 -14.62 -5.71
N VAL A 289 0.12 -14.76 -6.89
CA VAL A 289 0.14 -13.72 -7.92
C VAL A 289 -1.01 -13.95 -8.90
N GLY A 290 -2.10 -13.22 -8.70
CA GLY A 290 -3.19 -13.12 -9.68
C GLY A 290 -3.00 -11.95 -10.66
N PRO A 291 -3.90 -11.77 -11.65
CA PRO A 291 -3.78 -10.74 -12.68
C PRO A 291 -3.55 -9.32 -12.14
N LYS A 292 -4.25 -8.93 -11.07
CA LYS A 292 -4.07 -7.62 -10.43
C LYS A 292 -2.66 -7.45 -9.84
N VAL A 293 -2.16 -8.45 -9.13
CA VAL A 293 -0.81 -8.40 -8.51
C VAL A 293 0.24 -8.36 -9.62
N ALA A 294 0.09 -9.20 -10.66
CA ALA A 294 0.97 -9.20 -11.82
C ALA A 294 0.99 -7.83 -12.51
N ALA A 295 -0.17 -7.21 -12.73
CA ALA A 295 -0.27 -5.88 -13.31
C ALA A 295 0.38 -4.78 -12.45
N CYS A 296 0.26 -4.86 -11.11
CA CYS A 296 0.97 -3.94 -10.21
C CYS A 296 2.49 -4.06 -10.39
N VAL A 297 3.04 -5.29 -10.40
CA VAL A 297 4.48 -5.52 -10.60
C VAL A 297 4.90 -5.06 -11.99
N ALA A 298 4.10 -5.36 -13.02
CA ALA A 298 4.35 -4.93 -14.39
C ALA A 298 4.48 -3.40 -14.49
N LEU A 299 3.52 -2.66 -13.91
CA LEU A 299 3.48 -1.20 -13.93
C LEU A 299 4.62 -0.57 -13.11
N PHE A 300 4.83 -1.06 -11.89
CA PHE A 300 5.68 -0.38 -10.91
C PHE A 300 7.13 -0.85 -10.88
N SER A 301 7.52 -1.89 -11.62
CA SER A 301 8.92 -2.37 -11.63
C SER A 301 9.43 -2.95 -12.95
N LEU A 302 8.55 -3.32 -13.89
CA LEU A 302 8.93 -4.02 -15.13
C LEU A 302 8.73 -3.20 -16.42
N ASP A 303 8.64 -1.88 -16.30
CA ASP A 303 8.59 -0.93 -17.43
C ASP A 303 7.35 -1.07 -18.34
N GLN A 304 6.31 -1.78 -17.89
CA GLN A 304 5.05 -1.94 -18.61
C GLN A 304 4.10 -0.77 -18.30
N HIS A 305 4.41 0.42 -18.81
CA HIS A 305 3.69 1.66 -18.46
C HIS A 305 2.19 1.70 -18.83
N HIS A 306 1.75 0.81 -19.71
CA HIS A 306 0.36 0.64 -20.11
C HIS A 306 -0.39 -0.43 -19.29
N ALA A 307 0.29 -1.11 -18.35
CA ALA A 307 -0.36 -2.08 -17.46
C ALA A 307 -1.35 -1.37 -16.52
N VAL A 308 -2.56 -1.91 -16.40
CA VAL A 308 -3.64 -1.33 -15.60
C VAL A 308 -4.07 -2.33 -14.51
N PRO A 309 -3.64 -2.15 -13.25
CA PRO A 309 -4.04 -3.05 -12.18
C PRO A 309 -5.51 -2.83 -11.79
N VAL A 310 -6.41 -3.66 -12.31
CA VAL A 310 -7.85 -3.54 -12.02
C VAL A 310 -8.18 -4.20 -10.69
N ASP A 311 -8.47 -3.38 -9.69
CA ASP A 311 -9.09 -3.77 -8.42
C ASP A 311 -10.49 -3.17 -8.29
N THR A 312 -11.10 -3.28 -7.11
CA THR A 312 -12.44 -2.74 -6.86
C THR A 312 -12.50 -1.21 -6.93
N HIS A 313 -11.41 -0.49 -6.65
CA HIS A 313 -11.35 0.97 -6.76
C HIS A 313 -11.25 1.39 -8.23
N VAL A 314 -10.35 0.77 -8.99
CA VAL A 314 -10.21 1.02 -10.43
C VAL A 314 -11.47 0.61 -11.19
N TRP A 315 -12.10 -0.50 -10.80
CA TRP A 315 -13.41 -0.90 -11.32
C TRP A 315 -14.46 0.20 -11.12
N ARG A 316 -14.55 0.78 -9.92
CA ARG A 316 -15.48 1.89 -9.65
C ARG A 316 -15.18 3.14 -10.47
N ILE A 317 -13.91 3.47 -10.68
CA ILE A 317 -13.52 4.60 -11.56
C ILE A 317 -13.97 4.29 -13.00
N ALA A 318 -13.62 3.11 -13.51
CA ALA A 318 -13.90 2.71 -14.88
C ALA A 318 -15.41 2.69 -15.15
N THR A 319 -16.18 1.96 -14.34
CA THR A 319 -17.64 1.85 -14.47
C THR A 319 -18.39 3.17 -14.24
N LYS A 320 -17.73 4.18 -13.68
CA LYS A 320 -18.34 5.50 -13.48
C LYS A 320 -18.02 6.48 -14.63
N TYR A 321 -16.79 6.44 -15.15
CA TYR A 321 -16.29 7.51 -16.02
C TYR A 321 -15.80 7.05 -17.40
N LEU A 322 -15.52 5.76 -17.60
CA LEU A 322 -15.01 5.22 -18.86
C LEU A 322 -16.00 4.25 -19.53
N LEU A 323 -16.65 3.39 -18.73
CA LEU A 323 -17.54 2.32 -19.18
C LEU A 323 -18.84 2.32 -18.34
N PRO A 324 -19.66 3.39 -18.39
CA PRO A 324 -20.88 3.53 -17.59
C PRO A 324 -21.90 2.40 -17.82
N GLU A 325 -21.88 1.76 -18.99
CA GLU A 325 -22.70 0.59 -19.31
C GLU A 325 -22.40 -0.65 -18.47
N LEU A 326 -21.24 -0.69 -17.79
CA LEU A 326 -20.87 -1.76 -16.87
C LEU A 326 -21.32 -1.50 -15.42
N ALA A 327 -21.96 -0.36 -15.14
CA ALA A 327 -22.47 -0.04 -13.81
C ALA A 327 -23.44 -1.13 -13.32
N GLY A 328 -23.22 -1.62 -12.09
CA GLY A 328 -24.01 -2.70 -11.49
C GLY A 328 -23.58 -4.12 -11.88
N SER A 329 -22.65 -4.29 -12.83
CA SER A 329 -22.06 -5.59 -13.15
C SER A 329 -21.06 -6.04 -12.09
N GLN A 330 -20.90 -7.36 -11.95
CA GLN A 330 -19.89 -7.95 -11.06
C GLN A 330 -18.52 -8.00 -11.73
N LEU A 331 -17.47 -7.77 -10.95
CA LEU A 331 -16.09 -7.83 -11.42
C LEU A 331 -15.74 -9.28 -11.78
N THR A 332 -15.33 -9.51 -13.04
CA THR A 332 -14.84 -10.80 -13.54
C THR A 332 -13.53 -10.61 -14.30
N PRO A 333 -12.71 -11.66 -14.49
CA PRO A 333 -11.44 -11.53 -15.23
C PRO A 333 -11.61 -10.88 -16.61
N LYS A 334 -12.60 -11.33 -17.41
CA LYS A 334 -12.90 -10.77 -18.74
C LYS A 334 -13.26 -9.28 -18.67
N LEU A 335 -13.96 -8.85 -17.62
CA LEU A 335 -14.31 -7.45 -17.45
C LEU A 335 -13.12 -6.62 -16.94
N CYS A 336 -12.17 -7.21 -16.19
CA CYS A 336 -10.89 -6.58 -15.90
C CYS A 336 -10.12 -6.27 -17.19
N ASP A 337 -10.06 -7.21 -18.12
CA ASP A 337 -9.37 -7.03 -19.40
C ASP A 337 -10.00 -5.89 -20.22
N ARG A 338 -11.34 -5.86 -20.30
CA ARG A 338 -12.08 -4.78 -20.97
C ARG A 338 -11.84 -3.41 -20.32
N VAL A 339 -11.73 -3.36 -18.99
CA VAL A 339 -11.39 -2.12 -18.28
C VAL A 339 -9.96 -1.68 -18.62
N ALA A 340 -8.99 -2.60 -18.59
CA ALA A 340 -7.61 -2.29 -18.94
C ALA A 340 -7.50 -1.77 -20.38
N GLU A 341 -8.18 -2.41 -21.33
CA GLU A 341 -8.26 -1.99 -22.74
C GLU A 341 -8.88 -0.59 -22.88
N ALA A 342 -9.93 -0.26 -22.14
CA ALA A 342 -10.54 1.06 -22.17
C ALA A 342 -9.57 2.16 -21.67
N PHE A 343 -8.78 1.87 -20.62
CA PHE A 343 -7.73 2.78 -20.16
C PHE A 343 -6.63 2.95 -21.21
N VAL A 344 -6.16 1.86 -21.83
CA VAL A 344 -5.14 1.90 -22.90
C VAL A 344 -5.65 2.66 -24.12
N THR A 345 -6.90 2.44 -24.53
CA THR A 345 -7.54 3.16 -25.63
C THR A 345 -7.60 4.67 -25.35
N LYS A 346 -7.89 5.06 -24.10
CA LYS A 346 -8.02 6.48 -23.73
C LYS A 346 -6.68 7.18 -23.54
N TYR A 347 -5.70 6.54 -22.90
CA TYR A 347 -4.47 7.18 -22.44
C TYR A 347 -3.19 6.65 -23.12
N GLY A 348 -3.30 5.65 -23.99
CA GLY A 348 -2.20 5.12 -24.79
C GLY A 348 -1.11 4.41 -23.98
N LYS A 349 0.14 4.57 -24.42
CA LYS A 349 1.33 3.84 -23.93
C LYS A 349 1.60 3.98 -22.42
N TYR A 350 1.09 5.03 -21.78
CA TYR A 350 1.28 5.30 -20.36
C TYR A 350 -0.03 5.21 -19.56
N ALA A 351 -1.00 4.43 -20.02
CA ALA A 351 -2.31 4.31 -19.37
C ALA A 351 -2.27 3.93 -17.88
N GLY A 352 -1.29 3.13 -17.43
CA GLY A 352 -1.09 2.81 -16.03
C GLY A 352 -0.71 4.03 -15.18
N TRP A 353 -0.03 5.02 -15.76
CA TRP A 353 0.28 6.28 -15.08
C TRP A 353 -0.96 7.15 -14.93
N ALA A 354 -1.77 7.25 -15.97
CA ALA A 354 -3.05 7.95 -15.89
C ALA A 354 -3.98 7.30 -14.85
N GLN A 355 -4.08 5.96 -14.86
CA GLN A 355 -4.82 5.21 -13.86
C GLN A 355 -4.29 5.47 -12.44
N THR A 356 -2.97 5.56 -12.24
CA THR A 356 -2.39 5.83 -10.92
C THR A 356 -2.86 7.18 -10.37
N LEU A 357 -2.87 8.24 -11.19
CA LEU A 357 -3.40 9.54 -10.77
C LEU A 357 -4.89 9.47 -10.43
N LEU A 358 -5.69 8.81 -11.27
CA LEU A 358 -7.13 8.66 -11.03
C LEU A 358 -7.41 7.87 -9.74
N PHE A 359 -6.58 6.87 -9.43
CA PHE A 359 -6.65 6.15 -8.17
C PHE A 359 -6.27 7.04 -6.98
N ILE A 360 -5.21 7.85 -7.10
CA ILE A 360 -4.79 8.80 -6.06
C ILE A 360 -5.91 9.78 -5.72
N ALA A 361 -6.62 10.30 -6.73
CA ALA A 361 -7.77 11.16 -6.55
C ALA A 361 -8.90 10.52 -5.71
N GLU A 362 -8.98 9.18 -5.69
CA GLU A 362 -9.99 8.45 -4.93
C GLU A 362 -9.56 8.11 -3.48
N LEU A 363 -8.31 8.37 -3.10
CA LEU A 363 -7.83 8.15 -1.73
C LEU A 363 -8.51 9.12 -0.75
N PRO A 364 -8.91 8.67 0.46
CA PRO A 364 -9.60 9.53 1.42
C PRO A 364 -8.86 10.84 1.75
N SER A 365 -7.53 10.78 1.88
CA SER A 365 -6.69 11.95 2.15
C SER A 365 -6.72 12.99 1.02
N GLN A 366 -6.84 12.54 -0.24
CA GLN A 366 -6.86 13.43 -1.40
C GLN A 366 -8.27 13.94 -1.67
N LYS A 367 -9.30 13.11 -1.47
CA LYS A 367 -10.69 13.56 -1.55
C LYS A 367 -10.99 14.72 -0.61
N ALA A 368 -10.37 14.75 0.57
CA ALA A 368 -10.54 15.86 1.51
C ALA A 368 -9.95 17.20 1.01
N LEU A 369 -9.02 17.17 0.06
CA LEU A 369 -8.32 18.33 -0.49
C LEU A 369 -8.87 18.79 -1.85
N LEU A 370 -9.60 17.91 -2.54
CA LEU A 370 -10.17 18.20 -3.85
C LEU A 370 -11.46 19.04 -3.73
N PRO A 371 -11.69 19.99 -4.66
CA PRO A 371 -12.96 20.70 -4.76
C PRO A 371 -14.17 19.75 -4.85
N SER A 372 -15.26 20.11 -4.19
CA SER A 372 -16.49 19.30 -4.13
C SER A 372 -17.03 18.91 -5.50
N HIS A 373 -17.01 19.81 -6.48
CA HIS A 373 -17.49 19.55 -7.84
C HIS A 373 -16.72 18.43 -8.56
N LEU A 374 -15.47 18.13 -8.18
CA LEU A 374 -14.69 17.01 -8.73
C LEU A 374 -15.02 15.67 -8.05
N LEU A 375 -15.66 15.74 -6.88
CA LEU A 375 -16.09 14.61 -6.05
C LEU A 375 -17.56 14.25 -6.30
N THR A 376 -18.42 15.23 -6.59
CA THR A 376 -19.88 15.08 -6.72
C THR A 376 -20.38 15.11 -8.17
N ASN A 377 -21.25 14.13 -8.46
CA ASN A 377 -21.99 13.94 -9.70
C ASN A 377 -22.88 15.15 -10.08
N LYS A 378 -22.76 15.65 -11.30
CA LYS A 378 -23.94 15.95 -12.13
C LYS A 378 -23.62 15.51 -13.55
N GLN A 379 -24.33 14.49 -14.07
CA GLN A 379 -24.60 14.47 -15.50
C GLN A 379 -25.23 15.83 -15.81
N ARG A 380 -24.60 16.63 -16.67
CA ARG A 380 -25.20 17.88 -17.14
C ARG A 380 -26.47 17.53 -17.90
N ASN A 381 -27.60 17.57 -17.21
CA ASN A 381 -28.90 17.66 -17.83
C ASN A 381 -29.09 19.16 -18.18
N PRO A 382 -29.34 19.55 -19.44
CA PRO A 382 -29.34 20.95 -19.87
C PRO A 382 -30.41 21.84 -19.20
N ALA A 383 -31.30 21.27 -18.37
CA ALA A 383 -32.39 21.98 -17.71
C ALA A 383 -32.00 22.76 -16.42
N ASN A 384 -30.85 22.49 -15.80
CA ASN A 384 -30.49 23.08 -14.49
C ASN A 384 -29.46 24.23 -14.55
N ALA A 385 -29.17 24.78 -15.73
CA ALA A 385 -28.13 25.80 -15.92
C ALA A 385 -28.53 27.24 -15.49
N LYS A 386 -29.57 27.43 -14.65
CA LYS A 386 -30.08 28.78 -14.31
C LYS A 386 -30.19 29.11 -12.82
N ILE A 387 -29.71 28.24 -11.93
CA ILE A 387 -29.77 28.50 -10.49
C ILE A 387 -28.48 28.00 -9.86
N GLU A 388 -27.40 28.78 -9.95
CA GLU A 388 -26.19 28.65 -9.11
C GLU A 388 -25.24 29.82 -9.46
N ASP A 389 -25.78 31.06 -9.44
CA ASP A 389 -25.01 32.28 -9.20
C ASP A 389 -25.52 32.80 -7.87
N CYS A 390 -24.78 32.58 -6.77
CA CYS A 390 -24.93 33.14 -5.42
C CYS A 390 -24.59 32.07 -4.35
N GLU A 391 -23.37 31.53 -4.34
CA GLU A 391 -22.83 30.83 -3.14
C GLU A 391 -21.32 30.59 -3.32
N GLU A 392 -20.56 31.66 -3.50
CA GLU A 392 -19.10 31.60 -3.45
C GLU A 392 -18.60 32.81 -2.65
N GLU A 393 -18.56 32.67 -1.32
CA GLU A 393 -17.79 33.48 -0.37
C GLU A 393 -18.00 32.82 1.00
N VAL A 394 -16.94 32.19 1.55
CA VAL A 394 -16.63 31.92 2.97
C VAL A 394 -15.84 30.61 3.11
N GLY A 395 -14.58 30.72 3.54
CA GLY A 395 -13.92 29.67 4.32
C GLY A 395 -12.67 29.01 3.73
N LYS A 396 -11.61 29.76 3.41
CA LYS A 396 -10.24 29.22 3.33
C LYS A 396 -9.46 29.62 4.59
N LYS A 397 -8.98 28.64 5.38
CA LYS A 397 -7.67 28.65 6.06
C LYS A 397 -7.46 27.35 6.86
N ALA A 398 -6.80 26.39 6.22
CA ALA A 398 -5.93 25.41 6.87
C ALA A 398 -4.75 25.21 5.92
N THR A 399 -3.52 25.35 6.41
CA THR A 399 -2.33 25.17 5.57
C THR A 399 -2.08 23.68 5.34
N LEU A 400 -1.61 23.29 4.15
CA LEU A 400 -1.28 21.89 3.80
C LEU A 400 -0.39 21.21 4.86
N SER A 401 0.51 21.98 5.50
CA SER A 401 1.37 21.53 6.60
C SER A 401 0.62 21.08 7.86
N GLU A 402 -0.55 21.65 8.15
CA GLU A 402 -1.37 21.30 9.32
C GLU A 402 -2.19 20.04 9.07
N ILE A 403 -2.66 19.83 7.84
CA ILE A 403 -3.40 18.64 7.42
C ILE A 403 -2.48 17.41 7.39
N TYR A 404 -1.25 17.54 6.88
CA TYR A 404 -0.28 16.44 6.91
C TYR A 404 0.18 16.07 8.32
N ARG A 405 0.22 17.02 9.26
CA ARG A 405 0.50 16.75 10.68
C ARG A 405 -0.61 15.92 11.33
N TRP A 406 -1.86 16.12 10.91
CA TRP A 406 -3.04 15.38 11.36
C TRP A 406 -3.13 13.96 10.81
N CYS A 407 -2.75 13.73 9.55
CA CYS A 407 -2.75 12.38 8.98
C CYS A 407 -1.51 11.53 9.36
N GLY A 408 -0.46 12.14 9.92
CA GLY A 408 0.84 11.49 10.15
C GLY A 408 1.16 11.02 11.57
N SER A 409 0.31 11.30 12.56
CA SER A 409 0.63 11.01 13.97
C SER A 409 -0.11 9.77 14.48
N ARG A 410 0.51 8.59 14.40
CA ARG A 410 0.09 7.39 15.16
C ARG A 410 1.30 6.83 15.90
N ASP A 411 1.13 6.53 17.19
CA ASP A 411 2.19 5.98 18.03
C ASP A 411 2.47 4.49 17.74
N ILE A 412 3.52 3.98 18.38
CA ILE A 412 4.05 2.61 18.28
C ILE A 412 3.07 1.48 18.64
N ASN A 413 1.91 1.80 19.25
CA ASN A 413 0.86 0.84 19.62
C ASN A 413 -0.45 1.03 18.84
N GLY A 414 -0.55 2.03 17.96
CA GLY A 414 -1.69 2.20 17.07
C GLY A 414 -3.02 2.50 17.76
N GLN A 415 -3.00 3.13 18.94
CA GLN A 415 -4.19 3.71 19.56
C GLN A 415 -4.39 5.17 19.13
N ASP A 416 -5.63 5.52 18.79
CA ASP A 416 -6.04 6.91 18.56
C ASP A 416 -5.93 7.70 19.87
N LEU A 417 -5.07 8.72 19.91
CA LEU A 417 -5.16 9.75 20.94
C LEU A 417 -6.39 10.62 20.62
N GLY A 418 -7.54 10.20 21.13
CA GLY A 418 -8.79 10.95 21.30
C GLY A 418 -9.05 12.12 20.35
N VAL A 419 -9.68 11.85 19.19
CA VAL A 419 -10.17 12.88 18.27
C VAL A 419 -11.70 12.81 18.14
N ILE A 420 -12.40 13.05 19.24
CA ILE A 420 -13.79 13.54 19.26
C ILE A 420 -13.91 14.54 20.40
N ALA A 421 -13.39 15.76 20.22
CA ALA A 421 -13.72 16.91 21.09
C ALA A 421 -13.41 18.28 20.47
N ALA A 422 -12.44 18.41 19.55
CA ALA A 422 -11.97 19.72 19.13
C ALA A 422 -12.79 20.42 18.02
N VAL A 423 -13.62 19.70 17.25
CA VAL A 423 -14.44 20.30 16.17
C VAL A 423 -15.73 20.95 16.71
N LYS A 424 -16.19 20.61 17.93
CA LYS A 424 -17.39 21.22 18.52
C LYS A 424 -17.15 22.55 19.24
N ASN A 425 -15.90 22.93 19.53
CA ASN A 425 -15.60 24.14 20.29
C ASN A 425 -15.12 25.35 19.45
N SER A 426 -14.82 25.20 18.16
CA SER A 426 -14.44 26.34 17.30
C SER A 426 -15.55 26.89 16.40
N LEU A 427 -16.71 26.23 16.35
CA LEU A 427 -17.90 26.69 15.61
C LEU A 427 -18.97 27.35 16.51
N GLY A 428 -18.61 27.68 17.75
CA GLY A 428 -19.54 28.18 18.78
C GLY A 428 -19.21 29.56 19.36
N ARG A 429 -18.39 30.37 18.69
CA ARG A 429 -18.20 31.81 18.99
C ARG A 429 -17.85 32.60 17.74
N SER A 430 -18.87 33.05 17.03
CA SER A 430 -18.91 34.28 16.23
C SER A 430 -20.36 34.71 16.14
#